data_AF-A0A0F9GUW5-F1
#
_entry.id   AF-A0A0F9GUW5-F1
#
_cell.length_a   1.000
_cell.length_b   1.000
_cell.length_c   1.000
_cell.angle_alpha   90.00
_cell.angle_beta   90.00
_cell.angle_gamma   90.00
#
_symmetry.space_group_name_H-M   'P 1'
#
loop_
_entity.id
_entity.type
_entity.pdbx_description
1 polymer ?
#
loop_
_entity_poly.entity_id
_entity_poly.type
_entity_poly.pdbx_seq_one_letter_code
_entity_poly.pdbx_strand_id
1 'polypeptide(L)' 'MSYDLIVIGTGPGGYVCAIRASQLGMKVAVLE' A
#
# COMPACT_ATOMS: atom_id res chain seq x y z
N MET A 1 2.97 12.37 10.57
CA MET A 1 3.34 11.34 9.58
C MET A 1 2.20 11.28 8.57
N SER A 2 2.42 11.63 7.31
CA SER A 2 1.38 11.52 6.27
C SER A 2 1.68 10.32 5.39
N TYR A 3 0.65 9.52 5.12
CA TYR A 3 0.68 8.45 4.13
C TYR A 3 -0.16 8.90 2.94
N ASP A 4 0.29 8.55 1.74
CA ASP A 4 -0.42 8.84 0.50
C ASP A 4 -1.47 7.76 0.19
N LEU A 5 -1.26 6.54 0.72
CA LEU A 5 -2.17 5.40 0.57
C LEU A 5 -2.14 4.52 1.82
N ILE A 6 -3.30 4.06 2.26
CA ILE A 6 -3.43 3.03 3.29
C ILE A 6 -4.14 1.83 2.68
N VAL A 7 -3.49 0.67 2.69
CA VAL A 7 -4.05 -0.60 2.23
C VAL A 7 -4.48 -1.41 3.43
N ILE A 8 -5.75 -1.83 3.46
CA ILE A 8 -6.34 -2.66 4.52
C ILE A 8 -6.67 -4.03 3.93
N GLY A 9 -5.99 -5.07 4.43
CA GLY A 9 -5.97 -6.43 3.91
C GLY A 9 -4.86 -6.66 2.89
N THR A 10 -4.01 -7.67 3.12
CA THR A 10 -2.85 -8.03 2.26
C THR A 10 -3.06 -9.29 1.44
N GLY A 11 -4.32 -9.63 1.14
CA GLY A 11 -4.62 -10.65 0.14
C GLY A 11 -3.96 -10.35 -1.21
N PRO A 12 -4.08 -11.27 -2.20
CA PRO A 12 -3.36 -11.17 -3.47
C PRO A 12 -3.48 -9.81 -4.18
N GLY A 13 -4.62 -9.13 -4.06
CA GLY A 13 -4.80 -7.77 -4.59
C GLY A 13 -4.18 -6.66 -3.74
N GLY A 14 -4.25 -6.78 -2.40
CA GLY A 14 -3.77 -5.76 -1.47
C GLY A 14 -2.25 -5.62 -1.48
N TYR A 15 -1.54 -6.75 -1.45
CA TYR A 15 -0.07 -6.78 -1.56
C TYR A 15 0.40 -6.22 -2.92
N VAL A 16 -0.24 -6.60 -4.04
CA VAL A 16 0.12 -6.11 -5.37
C VAL A 16 -0.11 -4.60 -5.49
N CYS A 17 -1.24 -4.11 -4.95
CA CYS A 17 -1.56 -2.69 -4.90
C CYS A 17 -0.50 -1.90 -4.09
N ALA A 18 -0.16 -2.37 -2.89
CA ALA A 18 0.82 -1.73 -2.02
C ALA A 18 2.21 -1.64 -2.68
N ILE A 19 2.66 -2.72 -3.34
CA ILE A 19 3.93 -2.71 -4.08
C ILE A 19 3.89 -1.71 -5.23
N ARG A 20 2.82 -1.73 -6.03
CA ARG A 20 2.75 -0.84 -7.19
C ARG A 20 2.70 0.62 -6.77
N ALA A 21 1.95 0.94 -5.72
CA ALA A 21 1.89 2.28 -5.14
C ALA A 21 3.25 2.73 -4.59
N SER A 22 3.99 1.84 -3.92
CA SER A 22 5.34 2.14 -3.45
C SER A 22 6.33 2.40 -4.60
N GLN A 23 6.25 1.63 -5.69
CA GLN A 23 7.07 1.85 -6.90
C GLN A 23 6.78 3.18 -7.60
N LEU A 24 5.55 3.69 -7.46
CA LEU A 24 5.15 5.00 -7.96
C LEU A 24 5.57 6.15 -7.02
N GLY A 25 6.29 5.84 -5.94
CA GLY A 25 6.83 6.83 -5.00
C GLY A 25 5.87 7.23 -3.87
N MET A 26 4.74 6.53 -3.72
CA MET A 26 3.78 6.82 -2.65
C MET A 26 4.28 6.27 -1.30
N LYS A 27 4.07 7.02 -0.22
CA LYS A 27 4.17 6.49 1.14
C LYS A 27 2.95 5.65 1.46
N VAL A 28 3.12 4.34 1.38
CA VAL A 28 2.04 3.36 1.64
C VAL A 28 2.13 2.85 3.07
N ALA A 29 1.01 2.87 3.80
CA ALA A 29 0.83 2.06 5.01
C ALA A 29 0.01 0.82 4.68
N VAL A 30 0.35 -0.32 5.28
CA VAL A 30 -0.34 -1.58 5.09
C VAL A 30 -0.79 -2.10 6.45
N LEU A 31 -2.05 -2.48 6.56
CA LEU A 31 -2.68 -3.09 7.73
C LEU A 31 -3.29 -4.42 7.28
N GLU A 32 -3.03 -5.52 8.00
CA GLU A 32 -3.68 -6.82 7.75
C GLU A 32 -5.00 -6.96 8.50
#